data_AF-A0A5W8M500-F1
#
_entry.id   AF-A0A5W8M500-F1
#
_cell.length_a   1.000
_cell.length_b   1.000
_cell.length_c   1.000
_cell.angle_alpha   90.00
_cell.angle_beta   90.00
_cell.angle_gamma   90.00
#
_symmetry.space_group_name_H-M   'P 1'
#
loop_
_entity.id
_entity.type
_entity.pdbx_description
1 polymer ?
#
loop_
_entity_poly.entity_id
_entity_poly.type
_entity_poly.pdbx_seq_one_letter_code
_entity_poly.pdbx_strand_id
1 'polypeptide(L)'
;DAETQTWSLQEDHRGETVYDTTTGNQVYISDLGPLPENVTSVSPGGGYKKWDSKAQVWMNDEAAEAAARLREAEGTKNRLLQIASEKIAPLQDAVDLDEATNKEKASLLAWRKYRVQVNRVDTLKPVWPEKPASSL
;
A
#
# COMPACT_ATOMS: atom_id res chain seq x y z
N ASP A 1 10.40 10.25 65.00
CA ASP A 1 10.56 10.18 63.54
C ASP A 1 9.47 10.93 62.83
N ALA A 2 9.81 12.08 62.25
CA ALA A 2 8.93 12.80 61.34
C ALA A 2 9.43 12.46 59.93
N GLU A 3 8.76 11.49 59.31
CA GLU A 3 9.01 11.08 57.94
C GLU A 3 8.81 12.28 57.01
N THR A 4 9.89 12.75 56.40
CA THR A 4 9.84 13.81 55.40
C THR A 4 9.19 13.26 54.13
N GLN A 5 7.88 13.39 54.00
CA GLN A 5 7.20 13.21 52.71
C GLN A 5 7.61 14.36 51.79
N THR A 6 8.63 14.11 50.99
CA THR A 6 9.09 15.00 49.92
C THR A 6 8.12 14.86 48.76
N TRP A 7 7.18 15.79 48.62
CA TRP A 7 6.33 15.89 47.45
C TRP A 7 7.21 16.21 46.22
N SER A 8 7.27 15.30 45.25
CA SER A 8 7.85 15.57 43.93
C SER A 8 6.74 15.95 42.97
N LEU A 9 6.85 17.15 42.37
CA LEU A 9 5.98 17.56 41.27
C LEU A 9 6.36 16.75 40.03
N GLN A 10 5.53 15.78 39.66
CA GLN A 10 5.64 15.06 38.39
C GLN A 10 4.59 15.60 37.43
N GLU A 11 4.99 15.77 36.17
CA GLU A 11 4.07 16.10 35.09
C GLU A 11 3.04 14.97 34.92
N ASP A 12 1.78 15.34 34.69
CA ASP A 12 0.67 14.41 34.52
C ASP A 12 0.10 14.58 33.12
N HIS A 13 0.50 13.67 32.22
CA HIS A 13 -0.01 13.58 30.85
C HIS A 13 -0.97 12.40 30.67
N ARG A 14 -1.45 11.80 31.76
CA ARG A 14 -2.31 10.62 31.68
C ARG A 14 -3.64 10.97 31.02
N GLY A 15 -4.12 10.09 30.14
CA GLY A 15 -5.31 10.35 29.34
C GLY A 15 -5.04 11.09 28.03
N GLU A 16 -3.83 11.61 27.84
CA GLU A 16 -3.43 12.18 26.57
C GLU A 16 -3.13 11.10 25.53
N THR A 17 -3.44 11.45 24.28
CA THR A 17 -3.15 10.64 23.11
C THR A 17 -2.03 11.31 22.33
N VAL A 18 -0.88 10.65 22.28
CA VAL A 18 0.31 11.11 21.56
C VAL A 18 0.63 10.14 20.43
N TYR A 19 1.61 10.45 19.61
CA TYR A 19 1.99 9.68 18.44
C TYR A 19 3.46 9.34 18.50
N ASP A 20 3.80 8.07 18.30
CA ASP A 20 5.18 7.63 18.17
C ASP A 20 5.82 8.26 16.93
N THR A 21 6.91 8.99 17.09
CA THR A 21 7.57 9.76 16.01
C THR A 21 8.29 8.87 14.99
N THR A 22 8.52 7.60 15.31
CA THR A 22 9.18 6.64 14.42
C THR A 22 8.17 5.97 13.48
N THR A 23 6.99 5.64 14.00
CA THR A 23 5.98 4.82 13.33
C THR A 23 4.72 5.60 12.96
N GLY A 24 4.47 6.74 13.60
CA GLY A 24 3.21 7.49 13.51
C GLY A 24 2.06 6.85 14.28
N ASN A 25 2.30 5.76 15.03
CA ASN A 25 1.26 5.05 15.76
C ASN A 25 0.77 5.86 16.96
N GLN A 26 -0.51 5.73 17.26
CA GLN A 26 -1.10 6.34 18.44
C GLN A 26 -0.60 5.63 19.71
N VAL A 27 -0.17 6.40 20.70
CA VAL A 27 0.28 5.96 22.02
C VAL A 27 -0.60 6.66 23.06
N TYR A 28 -1.20 5.87 23.94
CA TYR A 28 -2.01 6.38 25.05
C TYR A 28 -1.14 6.44 26.30
N ILE A 29 -1.09 7.61 26.96
CA ILE A 29 -0.30 7.78 28.18
C ILE A 29 -1.14 7.36 29.39
N SER A 30 -0.68 6.31 30.08
CA SER A 30 -1.30 5.78 31.30
C SER A 30 -0.51 6.07 32.57
N ASP A 31 0.78 6.35 32.44
CA ASP A 31 1.70 6.48 33.58
C ASP A 31 1.97 7.95 33.92
N LEU A 32 2.27 8.20 35.19
CA LEU A 32 2.72 9.51 35.69
C LEU A 32 4.16 9.77 35.28
N GLY A 33 4.47 11.01 34.94
CA GLY A 33 5.81 11.42 34.53
C GLY A 33 5.85 12.06 33.15
N PRO A 34 7.06 12.41 32.68
CA PRO A 34 7.24 13.10 31.40
C PRO A 34 6.86 12.18 30.23
N LEU A 35 6.48 12.80 29.11
CA LEU A 35 6.24 12.08 27.86
C LEU A 35 7.50 11.34 27.40
N PRO A 36 7.37 10.14 26.80
CA PRO A 36 8.50 9.43 26.20
C PRO A 36 9.24 10.29 25.16
N GLU A 37 10.55 10.11 25.01
CA GLU A 37 11.35 10.92 24.06
C GLU A 37 10.98 10.68 22.58
N ASN A 38 10.32 9.57 22.27
CA ASN A 38 9.91 9.17 20.92
C ASN A 38 8.44 9.47 20.61
N VAL A 39 7.78 10.38 21.33
CA VAL A 39 6.39 10.74 21.05
C VAL A 39 6.19 12.24 20.77
N THR A 40 5.10 12.55 20.07
CA THR A 40 4.65 13.90 19.77
C THR A 40 3.13 14.01 19.89
N SER A 41 2.62 15.13 20.40
CA SER A 41 1.17 15.40 20.41
C SER A 41 0.64 15.83 19.04
N VAL A 42 1.53 16.04 18.05
CA VAL A 42 1.16 16.39 16.67
C VAL A 42 0.75 15.13 15.93
N SER A 43 -0.48 15.07 15.43
CA SER A 43 -0.94 13.94 14.60
C SER A 43 -0.30 13.95 13.21
N PRO A 44 0.11 12.80 12.65
CA PRO A 44 0.60 12.71 11.27
C PRO A 44 -0.45 13.08 10.20
N GLY A 45 -1.75 13.05 10.53
CA GLY A 45 -2.82 13.56 9.67
C GLY A 45 -3.05 12.78 8.36
N GLY A 46 -2.42 11.61 8.17
CA GLY A 46 -2.57 10.79 6.96
C GLY A 46 -1.44 9.77 6.77
N GLY A 47 -1.47 9.04 5.65
CA GLY A 47 -0.46 8.04 5.32
C GLY A 47 0.88 8.62 4.84
N TYR A 48 1.92 7.79 4.86
CA TYR A 48 3.28 8.07 4.36
C TYR A 48 3.88 9.38 4.91
N LYS A 49 3.91 9.50 6.23
CA LYS A 49 4.53 10.63 6.94
C LYS A 49 5.82 10.19 7.61
N LYS A 50 6.79 11.09 7.65
CA LYS A 50 8.04 10.94 8.39
C LYS A 50 8.23 12.14 9.30
N TRP A 51 8.52 11.88 10.57
CA TRP A 51 8.77 12.94 11.54
C TRP A 51 10.10 13.62 11.27
N ASP A 52 10.08 14.95 11.11
CA ASP A 52 11.29 15.78 11.14
C ASP A 52 11.52 16.22 12.59
N SER A 53 12.50 15.62 13.25
CA SER A 53 12.83 15.92 14.64
C SER A 53 13.40 17.33 14.85
N LYS A 54 13.94 17.96 13.80
CA LYS A 54 14.52 19.31 13.85
C LYS A 54 13.45 20.38 13.74
N ALA A 55 12.46 20.16 12.88
CA ALA A 55 11.34 21.06 12.67
C ALA A 55 10.11 20.72 13.52
N GLN A 56 10.12 19.58 14.22
CA GLN A 56 9.02 19.02 15.00
C GLN A 56 7.69 18.99 14.24
N VAL A 57 7.76 18.56 12.97
CA VAL A 57 6.60 18.44 12.09
C VAL A 57 6.65 17.14 11.30
N TRP A 58 5.47 16.62 10.96
CA TRP A 58 5.34 15.51 10.03
C TRP A 58 5.54 16.00 8.60
N MET A 59 6.54 15.45 7.91
CA MET A 59 6.78 15.68 6.48
C MET A 59 6.23 14.51 5.67
N ASN A 60 5.89 14.75 4.41
CA ASN A 60 5.54 13.67 3.49
C ASN A 60 6.79 12.83 3.21
N ASP A 61 6.67 11.52 3.39
CA ASP A 61 7.67 10.58 2.92
C ASP A 61 7.38 10.24 1.45
N GLU A 62 7.83 11.12 0.55
CA GLU A 62 7.63 10.97 -0.89
C GLU A 62 8.21 9.66 -1.42
N ALA A 63 9.27 9.14 -0.80
CA ALA A 63 9.87 7.87 -1.16
C ALA A 63 8.96 6.69 -0.76
N ALA A 64 8.39 6.72 0.44
CA ALA A 64 7.43 5.71 0.88
C ALA A 64 6.14 5.76 0.04
N GLU A 65 5.64 6.96 -0.28
CA GLU A 65 4.47 7.13 -1.14
C GLU A 65 4.74 6.63 -2.57
N ALA A 66 5.89 6.97 -3.17
CA ALA A 66 6.27 6.49 -4.49
C ALA A 66 6.45 4.97 -4.53
N ALA A 67 7.07 4.38 -3.50
CA ALA A 67 7.24 2.94 -3.38
C ALA A 67 5.90 2.21 -3.23
N ALA A 68 4.94 2.79 -2.50
CA ALA A 68 3.59 2.23 -2.38
C ALA A 68 2.86 2.24 -3.73
N ARG A 69 2.88 3.38 -4.44
CA ARG A 69 2.27 3.50 -5.79
C ARG A 69 2.89 2.49 -6.78
N LEU A 70 4.20 2.30 -6.74
CA LEU A 70 4.89 1.32 -7.58
C LEU A 70 4.43 -0.11 -7.26
N ARG A 71 4.37 -0.47 -5.97
CA ARG A 71 3.92 -1.80 -5.53
C ARG A 71 2.48 -2.08 -5.97
N GLU A 72 1.60 -1.09 -5.86
CA GLU A 72 0.21 -1.20 -6.33
C GLU A 72 0.14 -1.41 -7.85
N ALA A 73 0.94 -0.66 -8.62
CA ALA A 73 1.02 -0.80 -10.07
C ALA A 73 1.55 -2.18 -10.49
N GLU A 74 2.59 -2.68 -9.82
CA GLU A 74 3.13 -4.04 -10.04
C GLU A 74 2.10 -5.12 -9.67
N GLY A 75 1.41 -4.98 -8.54
CA GLY A 75 0.32 -5.86 -8.14
C GLY A 75 -0.81 -5.90 -9.17
N THR A 76 -1.18 -4.73 -9.71
CA THR A 76 -2.18 -4.61 -10.78
C THR A 76 -1.71 -5.31 -12.05
N LYS A 77 -0.45 -5.11 -12.47
CA LYS A 77 0.14 -5.78 -13.62
C LYS A 77 0.05 -7.30 -13.49
N ASN A 78 0.48 -7.82 -12.35
CA ASN A 78 0.47 -9.26 -12.07
C ASN A 78 -0.96 -9.82 -12.11
N ARG A 79 -1.93 -9.11 -11.52
CA ARG A 79 -3.33 -9.53 -11.54
C ARG A 79 -3.90 -9.58 -12.96
N LEU A 80 -3.59 -8.58 -13.79
CA LEU A 80 -4.05 -8.53 -15.18
C LEU A 80 -3.40 -9.63 -16.04
N LEU A 81 -2.11 -9.93 -15.83
CA LEU A 81 -1.43 -11.04 -16.49
C LEU A 81 -2.01 -12.39 -16.10
N GLN A 82 -2.36 -12.57 -14.82
CA GLN A 82 -3.03 -13.78 -14.34
C GLN A 82 -4.38 -13.96 -15.02
N ILE A 83 -5.24 -12.93 -15.02
CA ILE A 83 -6.56 -12.97 -15.69
C ILE A 83 -6.40 -13.34 -17.17
N ALA A 84 -5.42 -12.74 -17.86
CA ALA A 84 -5.19 -13.05 -19.27
C ALA A 84 -4.76 -14.51 -19.46
N SER A 85 -3.88 -15.04 -18.61
CA SER A 85 -3.46 -16.45 -18.66
C SER A 85 -4.60 -17.41 -18.36
N GLU A 86 -5.45 -17.10 -17.39
CA GLU A 86 -6.65 -17.89 -17.05
C GLU A 86 -7.65 -17.96 -18.23
N LYS A 87 -7.76 -16.90 -19.02
CA LYS A 87 -8.61 -16.88 -20.24
C LYS A 87 -7.94 -17.58 -21.43
N ILE A 88 -6.62 -17.45 -21.56
CA ILE A 88 -5.86 -18.05 -22.65
C ILE A 88 -5.84 -19.58 -22.54
N ALA A 89 -5.72 -20.14 -21.33
CA ALA A 89 -5.58 -21.59 -21.13
C ALA A 89 -6.68 -22.42 -21.83
N PRO A 90 -7.99 -22.26 -21.53
CA PRO A 90 -9.02 -23.06 -22.18
C PRO A 90 -9.16 -22.78 -23.68
N LEU A 91 -8.92 -21.53 -24.11
CA LEU A 91 -8.93 -21.18 -25.53
C LEU A 91 -7.77 -21.83 -26.30
N GLN A 92 -6.63 -22.00 -25.63
CA GLN A 92 -5.49 -22.70 -26.19
C GLN A 92 -5.78 -24.19 -26.30
N ASP A 93 -6.34 -24.80 -25.25
CA ASP A 93 -6.71 -26.21 -25.25
C ASP A 93 -7.66 -26.52 -26.42
N ALA A 94 -8.69 -25.69 -26.63
CA ALA A 94 -9.61 -25.84 -27.77
C ALA A 94 -8.90 -25.76 -29.13
N VAL A 95 -7.87 -24.90 -29.26
CA VAL A 95 -7.07 -24.82 -30.49
C VAL A 95 -6.19 -26.05 -30.67
N ASP A 96 -5.56 -26.52 -29.60
CA ASP A 96 -4.64 -27.67 -29.61
C ASP A 96 -5.38 -28.99 -29.85
N LEU A 97 -6.66 -29.06 -29.49
CA LEU A 97 -7.57 -30.17 -29.76
C LEU A 97 -8.28 -30.08 -31.13
N ASP A 98 -8.00 -29.02 -31.92
CA ASP A 98 -8.69 -28.71 -33.18
C ASP A 98 -10.22 -28.51 -33.04
N GLU A 99 -10.73 -28.26 -31.83
CA GLU A 99 -12.15 -28.03 -31.52
C GLU A 99 -12.54 -26.53 -31.54
N ALA A 100 -11.57 -25.63 -31.57
CA ALA A 100 -11.80 -24.20 -31.45
C ALA A 100 -12.61 -23.63 -32.62
N THR A 101 -13.70 -22.94 -32.27
CA THR A 101 -14.47 -22.11 -33.18
C THR A 101 -13.67 -20.90 -33.67
N ASN A 102 -14.11 -20.29 -34.78
CA ASN A 102 -13.51 -19.03 -35.27
C ASN A 102 -13.57 -17.90 -34.22
N LYS A 103 -14.62 -17.90 -33.39
CA LYS A 103 -14.80 -16.94 -32.29
C LYS A 103 -13.76 -17.16 -31.20
N GLU A 104 -13.51 -18.40 -30.79
CA GLU A 104 -12.49 -18.74 -29.80
C GLU A 104 -11.08 -18.43 -30.29
N LYS A 105 -10.78 -18.71 -31.57
CA LYS A 105 -9.49 -18.33 -32.21
C LYS A 105 -9.27 -16.81 -32.19
N ALA A 106 -10.32 -16.03 -32.48
CA ALA A 106 -10.27 -14.57 -32.40
C ALA A 106 -10.08 -14.07 -30.95
N SER A 107 -10.81 -14.66 -30.00
CA SER A 107 -10.66 -14.37 -28.57
C SER A 107 -9.26 -14.71 -28.06
N LEU A 108 -8.69 -15.85 -28.46
CA LEU A 108 -7.33 -16.28 -28.08
C LEU A 108 -6.30 -15.25 -28.54
N LEU A 109 -6.41 -14.80 -29.80
CA LEU A 109 -5.53 -13.78 -30.34
C LEU A 109 -5.66 -12.45 -29.57
N ALA A 110 -6.89 -12.03 -29.26
CA ALA A 110 -7.14 -10.79 -28.51
C ALA A 110 -6.54 -10.86 -27.09
N TRP A 111 -6.75 -11.96 -26.36
CA TRP A 111 -6.19 -12.16 -25.02
C TRP A 111 -4.66 -12.26 -25.02
N ARG A 112 -4.06 -12.94 -26.01
CA ARG A 112 -2.60 -12.96 -26.17
C ARG A 112 -2.03 -11.56 -26.43
N LYS A 113 -2.65 -10.77 -27.31
CA LYS A 113 -2.26 -9.36 -27.54
C LYS A 113 -2.40 -8.53 -26.27
N TYR A 114 -3.51 -8.68 -25.54
CA TYR A 114 -3.72 -8.00 -24.26
C TYR A 114 -2.64 -8.35 -23.24
N ARG A 115 -2.32 -9.64 -23.05
CA ARG A 115 -1.25 -10.08 -22.13
C ARG A 115 0.09 -9.45 -22.46
N VAL A 116 0.45 -9.37 -23.75
CA VAL A 116 1.68 -8.70 -24.20
C VAL A 116 1.66 -7.21 -23.91
N GLN A 117 0.53 -6.53 -24.16
CA GLN A 117 0.38 -5.11 -23.86
C GLN A 117 0.51 -4.83 -22.37
N VAL A 118 -0.19 -5.58 -21.51
CA VAL A 118 -0.05 -5.49 -20.04
C VAL A 118 1.39 -5.71 -19.60
N ASN A 119 2.08 -6.71 -20.17
CA ASN A 119 3.47 -6.98 -19.82
C ASN A 119 4.43 -5.82 -20.17
N ARG A 120 4.09 -5.02 -21.18
CA ARG A 120 4.87 -3.85 -21.63
C ARG A 120 4.53 -2.56 -20.89
N VAL A 121 3.48 -2.53 -20.06
CA VAL A 121 3.13 -1.34 -19.28
C VAL A 121 4.27 -0.98 -18.33
N ASP A 122 4.65 0.30 -18.36
CA ASP A 122 5.53 0.94 -17.39
C ASP A 122 4.77 1.19 -16.09
N THR A 123 5.22 0.57 -15.00
CA THR A 123 4.58 0.65 -13.68
C THR A 123 4.85 1.97 -12.95
N LEU A 124 5.77 2.79 -13.42
CA LEU A 124 5.99 4.15 -12.90
C LEU A 124 4.91 5.13 -13.37
N LYS A 125 4.34 4.89 -14.56
CA LYS A 125 3.27 5.71 -15.16
C LYS A 125 2.28 4.80 -15.91
N PRO A 126 1.52 3.97 -15.17
CA PRO A 126 0.74 2.92 -15.79
C PRO A 126 -0.40 3.46 -16.63
N VAL A 127 -0.45 3.04 -17.89
CA VAL A 127 -1.62 3.17 -18.77
C VAL A 127 -2.07 1.75 -19.10
N TRP A 128 -3.14 1.30 -18.45
CA TRP A 128 -3.61 -0.07 -18.59
C TRP A 128 -4.38 -0.26 -19.90
N PRO A 129 -4.07 -1.29 -20.70
CA PRO A 129 -4.86 -1.59 -21.89
C PRO A 129 -6.28 -2.04 -21.51
N GLU A 130 -7.23 -1.85 -22.42
CA GLU A 130 -8.59 -2.34 -22.23
C GLU A 130 -8.64 -3.87 -22.35
N LYS A 131 -9.43 -4.49 -21.47
CA LYS A 131 -9.64 -5.94 -21.51
C LYS A 131 -10.42 -6.32 -22.77
N PRO A 132 -10.03 -7.40 -23.47
CA PRO A 132 -10.85 -7.95 -24.55
C PRO A 132 -12.25 -8.31 -24.04
N ALA A 133 -13.26 -8.11 -24.87
CA ALA A 133 -14.61 -8.57 -24.56
C ALA A 133 -14.60 -10.09 -24.34
N SER A 134 -15.11 -10.55 -23.20
CA SER A 134 -15.40 -11.96 -22.99
C SER A 134 -16.65 -12.32 -23.80
N SER A 135 -16.46 -12.60 -25.08
CA SER A 135 -17.47 -13.31 -25.86
C SER A 135 -17.18 -14.80 -25.74
N LEU A 136 -17.61 -15.39 -24.62
CA LEU A 136 -17.91 -16.83 -24.57
C LEU A 136 -19.37 -16.98 -25.00
#